data_AF-A0A6I1ZBF4-F1
#
_entry.id   AF-A0A6I1ZBF4-F1
#
_cell.length_a   1.000
_cell.length_b   1.000
_cell.length_c   1.000
_cell.angle_alpha   90.00
_cell.angle_beta   90.00
_cell.angle_gamma   90.00
#
_symmetry.space_group_name_H-M   'P 1'
#
loop_
_entity.id
_entity.type
_entity.pdbx_description
1 polymer ?
#
loop_
_entity_poly.entity_id
_entity_poly.type
_entity_poly.pdbx_seq_one_letter_code
_entity_poly.pdbx_strand_id
1 'polypeptide(L)'
;MAETKPHSLMAYCGLDCSTCFGYTKTISEVAKGLRRTMRAEKMKQVWPTIPFLGDYDSFKKSLDALAGLRCRGCLEGGGNPFCKIRKCCLERGYRSCAQCDEFESCEELTTLEPGHKDEHLKNLRRIQKSIA
;
A
#
# COMPACT_ATOMS: atom_id res chain seq x y z
N MET A 1 19.31 -0.48 20.53
CA MET A 1 19.95 -1.20 19.42
C MET A 1 18.88 -1.37 18.35
N ALA A 2 19.01 -0.70 17.21
CA ALA A 2 17.99 -0.73 16.17
C ALA A 2 18.05 -2.09 15.47
N GLU A 3 17.04 -2.92 15.70
CA GLU A 3 16.88 -4.19 15.01
C GLU A 3 16.86 -3.95 13.50
N THR A 4 17.85 -4.49 12.80
CA THR A 4 17.88 -4.56 11.34
C THR A 4 16.73 -5.45 10.90
N LYS A 5 15.59 -4.83 10.57
CA LYS A 5 14.48 -5.52 9.93
C LYS A 5 14.99 -6.18 8.65
N PRO A 6 14.75 -7.48 8.43
CA PRO A 6 15.18 -8.14 7.21
C PRO A 6 14.56 -7.43 6.00
N HIS A 7 15.38 -7.19 4.96
CA HIS A 7 14.96 -6.56 3.69
C HIS A 7 13.90 -7.35 2.91
N SER A 8 13.30 -8.39 3.49
CA SER A 8 12.45 -9.37 2.80
C SER A 8 11.11 -8.81 2.31
N LEU A 9 10.67 -7.65 2.81
CA LEU A 9 9.40 -7.03 2.42
C LEU A 9 9.56 -5.69 1.68
N MET A 10 10.77 -5.38 1.23
CA MET A 10 11.01 -4.19 0.41
C MET A 10 10.40 -4.37 -0.98
N ALA A 11 9.63 -3.38 -1.43
CA ALA A 11 9.11 -3.31 -2.79
C ALA A 11 10.22 -2.94 -3.78
N TYR A 12 9.92 -3.09 -5.08
CA TYR A 12 10.79 -2.66 -6.18
C TYR A 12 11.33 -1.23 -5.97
N CYS A 13 10.45 -0.31 -5.58
CA CYS A 13 10.77 1.10 -5.38
C CYS A 13 11.46 1.42 -4.04
N GLY A 14 11.71 0.44 -3.16
CA GLY A 14 12.30 0.68 -1.85
C GLY A 14 11.31 1.09 -0.75
N LEU A 15 10.00 1.10 -1.01
CA LEU A 15 9.01 1.19 0.07
C LEU A 15 8.91 -0.14 0.83
N ASP A 16 8.69 -0.07 2.14
CA ASP A 16 8.55 -1.24 3.00
C ASP A 16 7.09 -1.72 3.03
N CYS A 17 6.83 -2.92 2.51
CA CYS A 17 5.48 -3.49 2.57
C CYS A 17 5.05 -3.78 4.02
N SER A 18 5.96 -3.95 4.98
CA SER A 18 5.65 -4.23 6.38
C SER A 18 4.88 -3.10 7.07
N THR A 19 4.92 -1.88 6.52
CA THR A 19 4.20 -0.70 7.03
C THR A 19 3.00 -0.31 6.16
N CYS A 20 2.84 -0.94 4.99
CA CYS A 20 1.75 -0.64 4.06
C CYS A 20 0.39 -1.12 4.59
N PHE A 21 -0.64 -0.26 4.55
CA PHE A 21 -2.01 -0.60 4.99
C PHE A 21 -2.61 -1.79 4.23
N GLY A 22 -2.23 -1.99 2.97
CA GLY A 22 -2.72 -3.11 2.16
C GLY A 22 -2.15 -4.45 2.63
N TYR A 23 -0.87 -4.47 3.03
CA TYR A 23 -0.18 -5.68 3.48
C TYR A 23 -0.53 -6.01 4.93
N THR A 24 -0.44 -5.01 5.81
CA THR A 24 -0.79 -5.11 7.23
C THR A 24 -2.30 -5.26 7.46
N LYS A 25 -3.12 -4.96 6.44
CA LYS A 25 -4.59 -5.05 6.46
C LYS A 25 -5.24 -4.12 7.49
N THR A 26 -4.53 -3.10 7.97
CA THR A 26 -5.02 -2.19 9.04
C THR A 26 -6.37 -1.57 8.68
N ILE A 27 -6.49 -0.99 7.49
CA ILE A 27 -7.76 -0.41 6.99
C ILE A 27 -8.85 -1.49 6.83
N SER A 28 -8.49 -2.67 6.30
CA SER A 28 -9.44 -3.78 6.09
C SER A 28 -10.06 -4.27 7.38
N GLU A 29 -9.26 -4.43 8.44
CA GLU A 29 -9.78 -4.89 9.73
C GLU A 29 -10.66 -3.83 10.42
N VAL A 30 -10.30 -2.54 10.35
CA VAL A 30 -11.14 -1.44 10.85
C VAL A 30 -12.46 -1.37 10.08
N ALA A 31 -12.43 -1.46 8.75
CA ALA A 31 -13.61 -1.45 7.89
C ALA A 31 -14.56 -2.61 8.23
N LYS A 32 -14.03 -3.81 8.49
CA LYS A 32 -14.86 -4.94 8.96
C LYS A 32 -15.47 -4.69 10.33
N GLY A 33 -14.73 -4.05 11.23
CA GLY A 33 -15.23 -3.62 12.54
C GLY A 33 -16.45 -2.71 12.38
N LEU A 34 -16.29 -1.61 11.64
CA LEU A 34 -17.37 -0.68 11.35
C LEU A 34 -18.58 -1.39 10.71
N ARG A 35 -18.34 -2.26 9.71
CA ARG A 35 -19.40 -3.04 9.07
C ARG A 35 -20.18 -3.92 10.05
N ARG A 36 -19.50 -4.56 11.00
CA ARG A 36 -20.15 -5.37 12.04
C ARG A 36 -20.98 -4.49 12.98
N THR A 37 -20.41 -3.39 13.46
CA THR A 37 -21.10 -2.43 14.35
C THR A 37 -22.36 -1.87 13.69
N MET A 38 -22.26 -1.38 12.44
CA MET A 38 -23.40 -0.85 11.71
C MET A 38 -24.54 -1.86 11.54
N ARG A 39 -24.21 -3.15 11.35
CA ARG A 39 -25.22 -4.21 11.28
C ARG A 39 -25.88 -4.43 12.66
N ALA A 40 -25.10 -4.45 13.74
CA ALA A 40 -25.62 -4.63 15.09
C ALA A 40 -26.56 -3.49 15.49
N GLU A 41 -26.19 -2.25 15.16
CA GLU A 41 -26.97 -1.04 15.44
C GLU A 41 -28.15 -0.81 14.48
N LYS A 42 -28.41 -1.74 13.55
CA LYS A 42 -29.47 -1.59 12.54
C LYS A 42 -29.36 -0.24 11.79
N MET A 43 -28.12 0.15 11.47
CA MET A 43 -27.81 1.46 10.90
C MET A 43 -28.50 1.68 9.56
N LYS A 44 -28.71 0.62 8.76
CA LYS A 44 -29.46 0.71 7.49
C LYS A 44 -30.89 1.22 7.70
N GLN A 45 -31.55 0.81 8.79
CA GLN A 45 -32.94 1.15 9.08
C GLN A 45 -33.10 2.61 9.48
N VAL A 46 -32.12 3.16 10.22
CA VAL A 46 -32.14 4.56 10.67
C VAL A 46 -31.46 5.51 9.69
N TRP A 47 -30.69 5.00 8.72
CA TRP A 47 -30.00 5.83 7.71
C TRP A 47 -30.89 6.89 7.03
N PRO A 48 -32.14 6.58 6.62
CA PRO A 48 -33.01 7.57 5.97
C PRO A 48 -33.35 8.78 6.86
N THR A 49 -33.19 8.66 8.18
CA THR A 49 -33.45 9.76 9.13
C THR A 49 -32.23 10.66 9.32
N ILE A 50 -31.10 10.38 8.66
CA ILE A 50 -29.83 11.09 8.82
C ILE A 50 -29.38 11.65 7.45
N PRO A 51 -30.01 12.75 6.97
CA PRO A 51 -29.92 13.19 5.58
C PRO A 51 -28.51 13.58 5.12
N PHE A 52 -27.63 13.98 6.05
CA PHE A 52 -26.26 14.38 5.73
C PHE A 52 -25.31 13.20 5.43
N LEU A 53 -25.73 11.95 5.66
CA LEU A 53 -24.91 10.75 5.35
C LEU A 53 -24.94 10.34 3.88
N GLY A 54 -25.87 10.90 3.08
CA GLY A 54 -26.02 10.55 1.67
C GLY A 54 -26.58 9.14 1.45
N ASP A 55 -26.19 8.48 0.35
CA ASP A 55 -26.69 7.17 -0.03
C ASP A 55 -26.00 6.02 0.73
N TYR A 56 -26.80 5.22 1.43
CA TYR A 56 -26.35 4.05 2.17
C TYR A 56 -25.71 2.98 1.29
N ASP A 57 -26.30 2.66 0.13
CA ASP A 57 -25.83 1.52 -0.68
C ASP A 57 -24.50 1.87 -1.36
N SER A 58 -24.33 3.12 -1.80
CA SER A 58 -23.05 3.66 -2.25
C SER A 58 -21.98 3.62 -1.15
N PHE A 59 -22.31 4.07 0.07
CA PHE A 59 -21.39 3.98 1.20
C PHE A 59 -21.02 2.52 1.53
N LYS A 60 -22.02 1.63 1.61
CA LYS A 60 -21.84 0.21 1.92
C LYS A 60 -20.94 -0.47 0.89
N LYS A 61 -21.11 -0.17 -0.40
CA LYS A 61 -20.26 -0.71 -1.47
C LYS A 61 -18.79 -0.34 -1.25
N SER A 62 -18.51 0.92 -0.93
CA SER A 62 -17.16 1.39 -0.61
C SER A 62 -16.60 0.72 0.65
N LEU A 63 -17.40 0.62 1.72
CA LEU A 63 -17.00 -0.05 2.96
C LEU A 63 -16.69 -1.53 2.75
N ASP A 64 -17.49 -2.24 1.97
CA ASP A 64 -17.26 -3.65 1.63
C ASP A 64 -15.97 -3.82 0.81
N ALA A 65 -15.69 -2.91 -0.13
CA ALA A 65 -14.43 -2.90 -0.87
C ALA A 65 -13.21 -2.69 0.06
N LEU A 66 -13.29 -1.74 0.99
CA LEU A 66 -12.24 -1.51 1.99
C LEU A 66 -12.06 -2.73 2.91
N ALA A 67 -13.15 -3.35 3.35
CA ALA A 67 -13.12 -4.56 4.16
C ALA A 67 -12.46 -5.74 3.43
N GLY A 68 -12.60 -5.81 2.10
CA GLY A 68 -11.96 -6.83 1.25
C GLY A 68 -10.51 -6.54 0.87
N LEU A 69 -9.99 -5.34 1.16
CA LEU A 69 -8.67 -4.91 0.72
C LEU A 69 -7.55 -5.76 1.35
N ARG A 70 -6.82 -6.52 0.52
CA ARG A 70 -5.68 -7.32 0.95
C ARG A 70 -4.55 -7.28 -0.08
N CYS A 71 -3.31 -7.26 0.40
CA CYS A 71 -2.09 -7.30 -0.41
C CYS A 71 -1.14 -8.36 0.12
N ARG A 72 -0.47 -9.09 -0.78
CA ARG A 72 0.57 -10.08 -0.43
C ARG A 72 1.99 -9.50 -0.37
N GLY A 73 2.16 -8.23 -0.76
CA GLY A 73 3.46 -7.56 -0.90
C GLY A 73 3.83 -7.39 -2.36
N CYS A 74 4.59 -6.34 -2.68
CA CYS A 74 4.87 -5.98 -4.06
C CYS A 74 5.63 -7.07 -4.81
N LEU A 75 6.65 -7.69 -4.20
CA LEU A 75 7.42 -8.77 -4.85
C LEU A 75 6.63 -10.08 -4.96
N GLU A 76 5.55 -10.26 -4.19
CA GLU A 76 4.69 -11.46 -4.15
C GLU A 76 3.40 -11.29 -5.00
N GLY A 77 3.47 -10.45 -6.03
CA GLY A 77 2.34 -10.18 -6.94
C GLY A 77 1.19 -9.36 -6.32
N GLY A 78 1.40 -8.70 -5.18
CA GLY A 78 0.47 -7.71 -4.62
C GLY A 78 0.75 -6.29 -5.13
N GLY A 79 -0.03 -5.32 -4.65
CA GLY A 79 0.10 -3.90 -5.03
C GLY A 79 -0.68 -3.54 -6.29
N ASN A 80 -0.44 -2.35 -6.85
CA ASN A 80 -1.08 -1.91 -8.10
C ASN A 80 -0.66 -2.83 -9.26
N PRO A 81 -1.60 -3.51 -9.95
CA PRO A 81 -1.30 -4.38 -11.09
C PRO A 81 -0.68 -3.63 -12.28
N PHE A 82 -0.92 -2.31 -12.39
CA PHE A 82 -0.40 -1.46 -13.46
C PHE A 82 0.77 -0.58 -12.99
N CYS A 83 1.51 -1.00 -11.96
CA CYS A 83 2.64 -0.24 -11.43
C CYS A 83 3.77 -0.14 -12.48
N LYS A 84 4.07 1.08 -12.93
CA LYS A 84 5.14 1.38 -13.90
C LYS A 84 6.53 1.02 -13.37
N ILE A 85 6.82 1.30 -12.10
CA ILE A 85 8.12 0.98 -11.47
C ILE A 85 8.38 -0.53 -11.48
N ARG A 86 7.36 -1.34 -11.15
CA ARG A 86 7.43 -2.81 -11.24
C ARG A 86 7.73 -3.23 -12.67
N LYS A 87 6.97 -2.72 -13.64
CA LYS A 87 7.15 -3.04 -15.05
C LYS A 87 8.58 -2.74 -15.50
N CYS A 88 9.09 -1.56 -15.19
CA CYS A 88 10.46 -1.15 -15.51
C CYS A 88 11.51 -2.09 -14.89
N CYS A 89 11.36 -2.45 -13.61
CA CYS A 89 12.25 -3.41 -12.96
C CYS A 89 12.25 -4.77 -13.67
N LEU A 90 11.06 -5.32 -13.98
CA LEU A 90 10.95 -6.60 -14.68
C LEU A 90 11.58 -6.57 -16.07
N GLU A 91 11.37 -5.50 -16.84
CA GLU A 91 11.96 -5.31 -18.18
C GLU A 91 13.49 -5.24 -18.13
N ARG A 92 14.05 -4.66 -17.07
CA ARG A 92 15.51 -4.56 -16.85
C ARG A 92 16.12 -5.77 -16.12
N GLY A 93 15.31 -6.75 -15.74
CA GLY A 93 15.77 -7.89 -14.93
C GLY A 93 16.14 -7.54 -13.48
N TYR A 94 15.65 -6.43 -12.97
CA TYR A 94 15.88 -5.96 -11.61
C TYR A 94 14.82 -6.46 -10.64
N ARG A 95 15.26 -6.81 -9.43
CA ARG A 95 14.40 -7.09 -8.28
C ARG A 95 14.15 -5.82 -7.44
N SER A 96 15.01 -4.82 -7.57
CA SER A 96 14.87 -3.52 -6.91
C SER A 96 15.45 -2.40 -7.78
N CYS A 97 14.87 -1.19 -7.70
CA CYS A 97 15.44 0.02 -8.28
C CYS A 97 16.85 0.31 -7.74
N ALA A 98 17.25 -0.27 -6.61
CA ALA A 98 18.60 -0.14 -6.06
C ALA A 98 19.69 -0.75 -6.97
N GLN A 99 19.31 -1.60 -7.94
CA GLN A 99 20.19 -2.15 -8.97
C GLN A 99 20.36 -1.23 -10.18
N CYS A 100 19.65 -0.10 -10.23
CA CYS A 100 19.70 0.86 -11.32
C CYS A 100 20.56 2.06 -10.90
N ASP A 101 21.67 2.34 -11.58
CA ASP A 101 22.59 3.42 -11.19
C ASP A 101 21.96 4.83 -11.24
N GLU A 102 20.87 4.96 -11.99
CA GLU A 102 20.14 6.22 -12.21
C GLU A 102 18.94 6.41 -11.26
N PHE A 103 18.75 5.56 -10.23
CA PHE A 103 17.52 5.59 -9.43
C PHE A 103 17.32 6.91 -8.68
N GLU A 104 18.38 7.64 -8.35
CA GLU A 104 18.28 8.90 -7.60
C GLU A 104 17.61 10.03 -8.38
N SER A 105 17.68 10.00 -9.71
CA SER A 105 17.08 11.00 -10.61
C SER A 105 15.87 10.44 -11.37
N CYS A 106 15.34 9.28 -10.96
CA CYS A 106 14.27 8.61 -11.69
C CYS A 106 12.90 9.28 -11.44
N GLU A 107 12.32 9.87 -12.49
CA GLU A 107 11.01 10.53 -12.41
C GLU A 107 9.86 9.59 -12.02
N GLU A 108 9.94 8.30 -12.36
CA GLU A 108 8.90 7.35 -11.95
C GLU A 108 8.86 7.16 -10.42
N LEU A 109 9.99 7.35 -9.71
CA LEU A 109 10.06 7.24 -8.25
C LEU A 109 9.48 8.48 -7.55
N THR A 110 9.52 9.66 -8.16
CA THR A 110 8.97 10.89 -7.57
C THR A 110 7.46 10.80 -7.36
N THR A 111 6.77 9.95 -8.12
CA THR A 111 5.34 9.65 -7.95
C THR A 111 4.97 9.12 -6.56
N LEU A 112 5.94 8.66 -5.78
CA LEU A 112 5.76 8.13 -4.42
C LEU A 112 5.81 9.23 -3.35
N GLU A 113 6.40 10.38 -3.66
CA GLU A 113 6.68 11.44 -2.68
C GLU A 113 5.44 12.01 -1.97
N PRO A 114 4.28 12.21 -2.63
CA PRO A 114 3.09 12.72 -1.95
C PRO A 114 2.63 11.86 -0.76
N GLY A 115 2.84 10.54 -0.84
CA GLY A 115 2.46 9.59 0.21
C GLY A 115 3.60 9.17 1.14
N HIS A 116 4.85 9.29 0.68
CA HIS A 116 6.00 8.65 1.33
C HIS A 116 7.23 9.55 1.48
N LYS A 117 7.19 10.79 1.01
CA LYS A 117 8.35 11.70 0.97
C LYS A 117 9.57 10.98 0.35
N ASP A 118 10.73 11.11 0.96
CA ASP A 118 12.01 10.53 0.51
C ASP A 118 12.31 9.15 1.10
N GLU A 119 11.35 8.49 1.76
CA GLU A 119 11.55 7.19 2.41
C GLU A 119 12.08 6.13 1.41
N HIS A 120 11.48 6.10 0.23
CA HIS A 120 11.83 5.19 -0.84
C HIS A 120 13.32 5.34 -1.26
N LEU A 121 13.81 6.57 -1.49
CA LEU A 121 15.22 6.82 -1.83
C LEU A 121 16.17 6.43 -0.68
N LYS A 122 15.83 6.77 0.56
CA LYS A 122 16.64 6.38 1.74
C LYS A 122 16.83 4.87 1.81
N ASN A 123 15.77 4.13 1.54
CA ASN A 123 15.77 2.69 1.55
C ASN A 123 16.51 2.09 0.36
N LEU A 124 16.33 2.63 -0.85
CA LEU A 124 17.08 2.21 -2.04
C LEU A 124 18.59 2.39 -1.84
N ARG A 125 19.05 3.51 -1.28
CA ARG A 125 20.46 3.75 -0.93
C ARG A 125 21.00 2.70 0.04
N ARG A 126 20.21 2.30 1.04
CA ARG A 126 20.61 1.24 2.00
C ARG A 126 20.73 -0.12 1.31
N ILE A 127 19.76 -0.45 0.45
CA ILE A 127 19.77 -1.70 -0.32
C ILE A 127 20.96 -1.74 -1.27
N GLN A 128 21.23 -0.66 -2.00
CA GLN A 128 22.35 -0.58 -2.95
C GLN A 128 23.68 -0.85 -2.24
N LYS A 129 23.90 -0.25 -1.06
CA LYS A 129 25.09 -0.51 -0.22
C LYS A 129 25.21 -1.93 0.32
N SER A 130 24.13 -2.71 0.31
CA SER A 130 24.15 -4.12 0.74
C SER A 130 24.35 -5.11 -0.42
N ILE A 131 24.24 -4.62 -1.66
CA ILE A 131 24.43 -5.40 -2.90
C ILE A 131 25.82 -5.15 -3.48
N ALA A 132 26.37 -3.95 -3.30
CA ALA A 132 27.74 -3.58 -3.64
C ALA A 132 28.76 -4.24 -2.70
#